data_AF-A0A6I3T0C4-F1
#
_entry.id   AF-A0A6I3T0C4-F1
#
_cell.length_a   1.000
_cell.length_b   1.000
_cell.length_c   1.000
_cell.angle_alpha   90.00
_cell.angle_beta   90.00
_cell.angle_gamma   90.00
#
_symmetry.space_group_name_H-M   'P 1'
#
loop_
_entity.id
_entity.type
_entity.pdbx_description
1 polymer ?
#
loop_
_entity_poly.entity_id
_entity_poly.type
_entity_poly.pdbx_seq_one_letter_code
_entity_poly.pdbx_strand_id
1 'polypeptide(L)'
;MTTEPKDAVPLPHAGDHPAARMPRAENTTANDAVALLTSDHDKAKQLFCEYERLARIGDVSLKADLALQLCMELTIHTQIEEELFYPAFLNDTGERKQVEEAIQEHAEAKELIAHIQGMSGDDPDLDSTMALLRRAVEHHVMEEEQSMFPQARQSDVDLLRLREQLADRKEQLEHDAGAAPLRSGTREAVGERSAIGKADS
;
A
#
# COMPACT_ATOMS: atom_id res chain seq x y z
N MET A 1 64.44 -38.94 -46.20
CA MET A 1 63.60 -37.74 -46.32
C MET A 1 62.17 -38.15 -46.00
N THR A 2 61.44 -37.32 -45.24
CA THR A 2 60.06 -37.44 -44.67
C THR A 2 60.12 -37.54 -43.13
N THR A 3 60.36 -36.49 -42.33
CA THR A 3 59.58 -35.27 -42.02
C THR A 3 58.07 -35.50 -41.82
N GLU A 4 57.64 -35.57 -40.55
CA GLU A 4 56.37 -34.99 -40.12
C GLU A 4 56.42 -33.45 -40.27
N PRO A 5 55.27 -32.76 -40.37
CA PRO A 5 54.67 -32.25 -39.13
C PRO A 5 53.14 -32.28 -39.05
N LYS A 6 52.72 -32.22 -37.79
CA LYS A 6 51.49 -31.70 -37.19
C LYS A 6 50.81 -30.58 -37.98
N ASP A 7 49.49 -30.69 -38.09
CA ASP A 7 48.53 -29.62 -37.77
C ASP A 7 47.16 -30.23 -37.47
N ALA A 8 46.56 -29.80 -36.37
CA ALA A 8 45.24 -30.19 -35.91
C ALA A 8 44.28 -28.99 -36.00
N VAL A 9 42.98 -29.27 -35.80
CA VAL A 9 41.84 -28.36 -35.49
C VAL A 9 40.96 -27.98 -36.73
N PRO A 10 39.61 -27.86 -36.63
CA PRO A 10 38.59 -28.59 -35.84
C PRO A 10 37.35 -29.04 -36.68
N LEU A 11 36.42 -29.76 -36.03
CA LEU A 11 35.04 -30.00 -36.49
C LEU A 11 34.19 -28.72 -36.35
N PRO A 12 33.21 -28.45 -37.25
CA PRO A 12 32.24 -27.38 -37.04
C PRO A 12 31.20 -27.77 -35.98
N HIS A 13 31.10 -26.97 -34.91
CA HIS A 13 29.94 -26.95 -34.01
C HIS A 13 28.78 -26.26 -34.71
N ALA A 14 27.69 -27.01 -34.95
CA ALA A 14 26.40 -26.47 -35.32
C ALA A 14 25.46 -26.58 -34.11
N GLY A 15 24.87 -25.45 -33.70
CA GLY A 15 23.77 -25.45 -32.74
C GLY A 15 23.71 -24.27 -31.77
N ASP A 16 24.05 -23.06 -32.21
CA ASP A 16 23.65 -21.85 -31.48
C ASP A 16 22.17 -21.60 -31.80
N HIS A 17 21.27 -22.01 -30.90
CA HIS A 17 19.88 -21.59 -30.93
C HIS A 17 19.80 -20.22 -30.27
N PRO A 18 19.41 -19.15 -30.98
CA PRO A 18 19.08 -17.91 -30.30
C PRO A 18 17.82 -18.15 -29.47
N ALA A 19 17.98 -18.22 -28.14
CA ALA A 19 16.87 -18.09 -27.23
C ALA A 19 16.13 -16.79 -27.56
N ALA A 20 14.87 -16.91 -27.94
CA ALA A 20 14.01 -15.78 -28.22
C ALA A 20 14.00 -14.87 -26.99
N ARG A 21 14.54 -13.67 -27.15
CA ARG A 21 14.52 -12.61 -26.15
C ARG A 21 13.07 -12.13 -26.01
N MET A 22 12.40 -12.56 -24.94
CA MET A 22 11.05 -12.12 -24.61
C MET A 22 11.02 -10.59 -24.42
N PRO A 23 9.93 -9.91 -24.82
CA PRO A 23 9.81 -8.47 -24.66
C PRO A 23 9.75 -8.13 -23.16
N ARG A 24 10.44 -7.05 -22.83
CA ARG A 24 10.81 -6.59 -21.48
C ARG A 24 9.61 -6.09 -20.68
N ALA A 25 9.58 -6.49 -19.41
CA ALA A 25 8.63 -6.22 -18.34
C ALA A 25 8.54 -4.74 -17.89
N GLU A 26 8.21 -3.80 -18.79
CA GLU A 26 8.09 -2.37 -18.39
C GLU A 26 6.64 -1.90 -18.17
N ASN A 27 5.63 -2.65 -18.64
CA ASN A 27 4.22 -2.28 -18.47
C ASN A 27 3.47 -3.09 -17.39
N THR A 28 4.08 -4.15 -16.87
CA THR A 28 3.48 -5.03 -15.85
C THR A 28 3.66 -4.46 -14.44
N THR A 29 4.78 -3.81 -14.18
CA THR A 29 5.16 -3.31 -12.85
C THR A 29 4.27 -2.17 -12.34
N ALA A 30 3.69 -1.39 -13.26
CA ALA A 30 2.79 -0.28 -12.95
C ALA A 30 1.36 -0.73 -12.61
N ASN A 31 1.06 -2.03 -12.70
CA ASN A 31 -0.30 -2.55 -12.55
C ASN A 31 -0.34 -3.95 -11.94
N ASP A 32 0.52 -4.24 -10.97
CA ASP A 32 0.59 -5.52 -10.24
C ASP A 32 0.27 -5.36 -8.74
N ALA A 33 0.29 -6.47 -7.98
CA ALA A 33 -0.07 -6.49 -6.56
C ALA A 33 0.76 -5.51 -5.74
N VAL A 34 2.07 -5.46 -6.01
CA VAL A 34 2.98 -4.51 -5.36
C VAL A 34 2.57 -3.06 -5.66
N ALA A 35 2.21 -2.73 -6.91
CA ALA A 35 1.74 -1.40 -7.25
C ALA A 35 0.45 -1.01 -6.49
N LEU A 36 -0.46 -1.95 -6.25
CA LEU A 36 -1.67 -1.73 -5.44
C LEU A 36 -1.30 -1.42 -3.98
N LEU A 37 -0.46 -2.25 -3.35
CA LEU A 37 -0.06 -2.05 -1.96
C LEU A 37 0.74 -0.76 -1.76
N THR A 38 1.68 -0.45 -2.66
CA THR A 38 2.39 0.85 -2.66
C THR A 38 1.42 2.04 -2.81
N SER A 39 0.36 1.91 -3.61
CA SER A 39 -0.66 2.97 -3.70
C SER A 39 -1.41 3.16 -2.38
N ASP A 40 -1.60 2.09 -1.60
CA ASP A 40 -2.21 2.17 -0.28
C ASP A 40 -1.28 2.84 0.72
N HIS A 41 0.02 2.52 0.68
CA HIS A 41 1.05 3.21 1.48
C HIS A 41 1.08 4.71 1.20
N ASP A 42 1.08 5.10 -0.07
CA ASP A 42 1.07 6.50 -0.49
C ASP A 42 -0.19 7.22 0.01
N LYS A 43 -1.35 6.56 -0.04
CA LYS A 43 -2.61 7.09 0.49
C LYS A 43 -2.53 7.28 2.01
N ALA A 44 -2.07 6.28 2.75
CA ALA A 44 -1.92 6.37 4.21
C ALA A 44 -0.97 7.52 4.60
N LYS A 45 0.16 7.66 3.91
CA LYS A 45 1.11 8.76 4.10
C LYS A 45 0.48 10.13 3.88
N GLN A 46 -0.35 10.27 2.84
CA GLN A 46 -1.08 11.52 2.57
C GLN A 46 -2.09 11.83 3.68
N LEU A 47 -2.84 10.82 4.13
CA LEU A 47 -3.80 10.97 5.23
C LEU A 47 -3.10 11.39 6.54
N PHE A 48 -1.94 10.81 6.89
CA PHE A 48 -1.15 11.24 8.04
C PHE A 48 -0.70 12.71 7.92
N CYS A 49 -0.20 13.11 6.74
CA CYS A 49 0.21 14.51 6.52
C CYS A 49 -0.96 15.49 6.65
N GLU A 50 -2.14 15.11 6.16
CA GLU A 50 -3.34 15.92 6.28
C GLU A 50 -3.85 15.97 7.73
N TYR A 51 -3.78 14.86 8.46
CA TYR A 51 -4.09 14.80 9.89
C TYR A 51 -3.23 15.79 10.68
N GLU A 52 -1.91 15.77 10.49
CA GLU A 52 -1.01 16.72 11.14
C GLU A 52 -1.32 18.17 10.78
N ARG A 53 -1.72 18.44 9.53
CA ARG A 53 -2.14 19.78 9.11
C ARG A 53 -3.39 20.22 9.89
N LEU A 54 -4.39 19.36 10.02
CA LEU A 54 -5.63 19.63 10.76
C LEU A 54 -5.37 19.82 12.26
N ALA A 55 -4.51 18.98 12.85
CA ALA A 55 -4.09 19.11 14.24
C ALA A 55 -3.42 20.47 14.51
N ARG A 56 -2.52 20.93 13.62
CA ARG A 56 -1.87 22.26 13.75
C ARG A 56 -2.83 23.44 13.70
N ILE A 57 -3.91 23.35 12.91
CA ILE A 57 -4.90 24.44 12.81
C ILE A 57 -6.03 24.32 13.85
N GLY A 58 -6.05 23.24 14.65
CA GLY A 58 -7.00 23.02 15.73
C GLY A 58 -8.40 22.59 15.28
N ASP A 59 -8.54 21.98 14.10
CA ASP A 59 -9.85 21.49 13.63
C ASP A 59 -10.14 20.09 14.20
N VAL A 60 -10.72 20.07 15.40
CA VAL A 60 -11.01 18.86 16.18
C VAL A 60 -11.93 17.90 15.43
N SER A 61 -12.99 18.42 14.79
CA SER A 61 -13.96 17.57 14.10
C SER A 61 -13.33 16.89 12.89
N LEU A 62 -12.68 17.65 12.01
CA LEU A 62 -12.10 17.10 10.79
C LEU A 62 -10.92 16.17 11.09
N LYS A 63 -10.08 16.48 12.08
CA LYS A 63 -8.96 15.59 12.42
C LYS A 63 -9.47 14.25 12.97
N ALA A 64 -10.54 14.26 13.77
CA ALA A 64 -11.13 13.04 14.33
C ALA A 64 -11.73 12.14 13.24
N ASP A 65 -12.48 12.72 12.31
CA ASP A 65 -13.01 11.99 11.15
C ASP A 65 -11.88 11.37 10.31
N LEU A 66 -10.80 12.13 10.11
CA LEU A 66 -9.64 11.65 9.35
C LEU A 66 -8.85 10.56 10.08
N ALA A 67 -8.75 10.61 11.42
CA ALA A 67 -8.17 9.53 12.21
C ALA A 67 -8.95 8.22 12.03
N LEU A 68 -10.28 8.28 12.12
CA LEU A 68 -11.13 7.10 11.91
C LEU A 68 -11.03 6.56 10.48
N GLN A 69 -10.98 7.45 9.49
CA GLN A 69 -10.72 7.05 8.11
C GLN A 69 -9.37 6.34 7.98
N LEU A 70 -8.30 6.91 8.54
CA LEU A 70 -6.96 6.33 8.48
C LEU A 70 -6.92 4.94 9.15
N CYS A 71 -7.56 4.79 10.32
CA CYS A 71 -7.72 3.52 11.00
C CYS A 71 -8.41 2.46 10.12
N MET A 72 -9.48 2.83 9.43
CA MET A 72 -10.18 1.94 8.50
C MET A 72 -9.27 1.51 7.34
N GLU A 73 -8.60 2.46 6.67
CA GLU A 73 -7.72 2.19 5.53
C GLU A 73 -6.57 1.23 5.92
N LEU A 74 -5.91 1.47 7.05
CA LEU A 74 -4.86 0.59 7.56
C LEU A 74 -5.39 -0.79 7.96
N THR A 75 -6.60 -0.86 8.54
CA THR A 75 -7.21 -2.15 8.89
C THR A 75 -7.45 -3.00 7.63
N ILE A 76 -7.98 -2.38 6.57
CA ILE A 76 -8.24 -3.07 5.30
C ILE A 76 -6.93 -3.50 4.64
N HIS A 77 -5.95 -2.60 4.58
CA HIS A 77 -4.64 -2.84 3.98
C HIS A 77 -3.89 -4.00 4.67
N THR A 78 -3.74 -3.93 5.99
CA THR A 78 -3.08 -5.01 6.75
C THR A 78 -3.82 -6.34 6.63
N GLN A 79 -5.15 -6.32 6.49
CA GLN A 79 -5.95 -7.52 6.30
C GLN A 79 -5.74 -8.18 4.93
N ILE A 80 -5.70 -7.41 3.83
CA ILE A 80 -5.46 -7.98 2.51
C ILE A 80 -4.04 -8.54 2.37
N GLU A 81 -3.07 -7.96 3.06
CA GLU A 81 -1.70 -8.48 3.09
C GLU A 81 -1.62 -9.81 3.82
N GLU A 82 -2.17 -9.88 5.02
CA GLU A 82 -2.19 -11.09 5.84
C GLU A 82 -2.98 -12.23 5.20
N GLU A 83 -4.11 -11.92 4.55
CA GLU A 83 -4.96 -12.95 3.94
C GLU A 83 -4.41 -13.45 2.59
N LEU A 84 -3.73 -12.60 1.82
CA LEU A 84 -3.41 -12.87 0.41
C LEU A 84 -1.93 -12.66 0.07
N PHE A 85 -1.35 -11.51 0.38
CA PHE A 85 0.01 -11.18 -0.03
C PHE A 85 1.06 -12.04 0.70
N TYR A 86 1.06 -12.05 2.03
CA TYR A 86 2.04 -12.80 2.82
C TYR A 86 2.01 -14.31 2.55
N PRO A 87 0.85 -14.98 2.43
CA PRO A 87 0.83 -16.40 2.04
C PRO A 87 1.41 -16.65 0.65
N ALA A 88 1.11 -15.77 -0.32
CA ALA A 88 1.64 -15.89 -1.68
C ALA A 88 3.15 -15.68 -1.71
N PHE A 89 3.64 -14.63 -1.05
CA PHE A 89 5.06 -14.35 -0.89
C PHE A 89 5.79 -15.50 -0.21
N LEU A 90 5.31 -15.95 0.96
CA LEU A 90 5.95 -17.01 1.73
C LEU A 90 6.04 -18.34 0.97
N ASN A 91 5.00 -18.70 0.22
CA ASN A 91 4.97 -19.95 -0.53
C ASN A 91 6.05 -20.01 -1.61
N ASP A 92 6.43 -18.86 -2.15
CA ASP A 92 7.31 -18.77 -3.30
C ASP A 92 8.76 -18.43 -2.90
N THR A 93 8.95 -17.55 -1.91
CA THR A 93 10.28 -17.14 -1.43
C THR A 93 10.79 -17.99 -0.26
N GLY A 94 9.89 -18.53 0.56
CA GLY A 94 10.25 -19.23 1.80
C GLY A 94 10.70 -18.29 2.94
N GLU A 95 10.59 -16.97 2.78
CA GLU A 95 11.08 -15.94 3.72
C GLU A 95 10.17 -15.79 4.96
N ARG A 96 10.06 -16.87 5.73
CA ARG A 96 9.22 -16.98 6.93
C ARG A 96 9.47 -15.87 7.94
N LYS A 97 10.74 -15.56 8.22
CA LYS A 97 11.11 -14.60 9.25
C LYS A 97 10.59 -13.19 8.91
N GLN A 98 10.69 -12.78 7.65
CA GLN A 98 10.20 -11.47 7.22
C GLN A 98 8.68 -11.37 7.38
N VAL A 99 7.94 -12.43 7.03
CA VAL A 99 6.48 -12.47 7.22
C VAL A 99 6.10 -12.46 8.70
N GLU A 100 6.81 -13.21 9.55
CA GLU A 100 6.56 -13.22 11.00
C GLU A 100 6.84 -11.84 11.63
N GLU A 101 7.89 -11.15 11.20
CA GLU A 101 8.21 -9.78 11.61
C GLU A 101 7.11 -8.80 11.17
N ALA A 102 6.68 -8.85 9.90
CA ALA A 102 5.61 -8.00 9.37
C ALA A 102 4.27 -8.21 10.11
N ILE A 103 3.90 -9.47 10.40
CA ILE A 103 2.68 -9.79 11.18
C ILE A 103 2.76 -9.22 12.60
N GLN A 104 3.94 -9.23 13.23
CA GLN A 104 4.13 -8.66 14.55
C GLN A 104 3.97 -7.14 14.52
N GLU A 105 4.55 -6.46 13.53
CA GLU A 105 4.36 -5.01 13.33
C GLU A 105 2.90 -4.65 13.05
N HIS A 106 2.19 -5.45 12.25
CA HIS A 106 0.74 -5.30 12.04
C HIS A 106 -0.03 -5.42 13.34
N ALA A 107 0.31 -6.37 14.21
CA ALA A 107 -0.35 -6.53 15.50
C ALA A 107 -0.20 -5.26 16.36
N GLU A 108 1.00 -4.69 16.42
CA GLU A 108 1.27 -3.43 17.13
C GLU A 108 0.49 -2.25 16.52
N ALA A 109 0.43 -2.14 15.19
CA ALA A 109 -0.36 -1.12 14.51
C ALA A 109 -1.87 -1.28 14.80
N LYS A 110 -2.38 -2.52 14.80
CA LYS A 110 -3.78 -2.85 15.10
C LYS A 110 -4.17 -2.53 16.55
N GLU A 111 -3.26 -2.72 17.50
CA GLU A 111 -3.46 -2.28 18.89
C GLU A 111 -3.62 -0.76 19.00
N LEU A 112 -2.77 0.00 18.30
CA LEU A 112 -2.87 1.47 18.24
C LEU A 112 -4.16 1.92 17.55
N ILE A 113 -4.55 1.26 16.45
CA ILE A 113 -5.82 1.52 15.75
C ILE A 113 -7.02 1.31 16.69
N ALA A 114 -7.06 0.17 17.40
CA ALA A 114 -8.13 -0.13 18.34
C ALA A 114 -8.19 0.90 19.48
N HIS A 115 -7.02 1.37 19.94
CA HIS A 115 -6.96 2.44 20.93
C HIS A 115 -7.55 3.75 20.37
N ILE A 116 -7.12 4.20 19.19
CA ILE A 116 -7.61 5.43 18.53
C ILE A 116 -9.13 5.39 18.29
N GLN A 117 -9.67 4.25 17.84
CA GLN A 117 -11.10 4.08 17.61
C GLN A 117 -11.95 4.21 18.90
N GLY A 118 -11.33 4.00 20.07
CA GLY A 118 -11.97 4.22 21.37
C GLY A 118 -11.83 5.64 21.93
N MET A 119 -11.03 6.51 21.31
CA MET A 119 -10.76 7.87 21.78
C MET A 119 -11.83 8.85 21.30
N SER A 120 -12.02 9.93 22.07
CA SER A 120 -12.76 11.09 21.59
C SER A 120 -11.91 11.93 20.63
N GLY A 121 -12.54 12.66 19.71
CA GLY A 121 -11.83 13.55 18.79
C GLY A 121 -11.06 14.69 19.49
N ASP A 122 -11.51 15.08 20.68
CA ASP A 122 -10.87 16.08 21.56
C ASP A 122 -10.00 15.46 22.66
N ASP A 123 -9.76 14.15 22.61
CA ASP A 123 -8.91 13.47 23.58
C ASP A 123 -7.48 14.07 23.54
N PRO A 124 -6.91 14.46 24.70
CA PRO A 124 -5.60 15.10 24.75
C PRO A 124 -4.46 14.20 24.24
N ASP A 125 -4.65 12.88 24.27
CA ASP A 125 -3.63 11.92 23.85
C ASP A 125 -3.73 11.54 22.36
N LEU A 126 -4.83 11.88 21.67
CA LEU A 126 -5.11 11.44 20.30
C LEU A 126 -3.96 11.77 19.33
N ASP A 127 -3.44 13.00 19.40
CA ASP A 127 -2.35 13.44 18.51
C ASP A 127 -1.06 12.67 18.78
N SER A 128 -0.80 12.32 20.04
CA SER A 128 0.37 11.53 20.42
C SER A 128 0.24 10.07 19.96
N THR A 129 -0.95 9.47 20.08
CA THR A 129 -1.24 8.10 19.62
C THR A 129 -1.17 8.01 18.10
N MET A 130 -1.72 8.99 17.38
CA MET A 130 -1.60 9.08 15.91
C MET A 130 -0.14 9.19 15.45
N ALA A 131 0.70 9.92 16.19
CA ALA A 131 2.13 10.01 15.89
C ALA A 131 2.92 8.73 16.20
N LEU A 132 2.43 7.87 17.11
CA LEU A 132 2.97 6.53 17.34
C LEU A 132 2.57 5.59 16.21
N LEU A 133 1.28 5.59 15.83
CA LEU A 133 0.77 4.80 14.71
C LEU A 133 1.50 5.14 13.41
N ARG A 134 1.70 6.43 13.13
CA ARG A 134 2.47 6.89 11.97
C ARG A 134 3.88 6.28 11.94
N ARG A 135 4.59 6.29 13.06
CA ARG A 135 5.96 5.76 13.13
C ARG A 135 6.01 4.25 12.93
N ALA A 136 5.05 3.52 13.51
CA ALA A 136 4.93 2.07 13.31
C ALA A 136 4.69 1.74 11.82
N VAL A 137 3.73 2.44 11.18
CA VAL A 137 3.42 2.25 9.75
C VAL A 137 4.59 2.66 8.85
N GLU A 138 5.25 3.79 9.12
CA GLU A 138 6.41 4.23 8.32
C GLU A 138 7.59 3.25 8.40
N HIS A 139 7.78 2.58 9.54
CA HIS A 139 8.80 1.53 9.66
C HIS A 139 8.41 0.30 8.84
N HIS A 140 7.18 -0.18 9.01
CA HIS A 140 6.64 -1.32 8.30
C HIS A 140 6.73 -1.17 6.77
N VAL A 141 6.20 -0.06 6.25
CA VAL A 141 6.24 0.28 4.81
C VAL A 141 7.67 0.30 4.26
N MET A 142 8.63 0.77 5.06
CA MET A 142 10.03 0.82 4.64
C MET A 142 10.61 -0.59 4.42
N GLU A 143 10.37 -1.52 5.35
CA GLU A 143 10.87 -2.89 5.25
C GLU A 143 10.23 -3.62 4.06
N GLU A 144 8.93 -3.43 3.84
CA GLU A 144 8.24 -4.02 2.70
C GLU A 144 8.75 -3.48 1.36
N GLU A 145 8.76 -2.16 1.18
CA GLU A 145 9.10 -1.55 -0.11
C GLU A 145 10.59 -1.70 -0.46
N GLN A 146 11.47 -1.78 0.53
CA GLN A 146 12.91 -1.94 0.30
C GLN A 146 13.36 -3.40 0.21
N SER A 147 12.60 -4.33 0.79
CA SER A 147 12.99 -5.73 0.87
C SER A 147 11.94 -6.67 0.31
N MET A 148 10.76 -6.75 0.93
CA MET A 148 9.76 -7.76 0.59
C MET A 148 9.21 -7.62 -0.84
N PHE A 149 8.86 -6.40 -1.26
CA PHE A 149 8.30 -6.13 -2.59
C PHE A 149 9.31 -6.35 -3.73
N PRO A 150 10.58 -5.89 -3.64
CA PRO A 150 11.61 -6.26 -4.61
C PRO A 150 11.82 -7.77 -4.73
N GLN A 151 11.76 -8.50 -3.61
CA GLN A 151 11.87 -9.96 -3.62
C GLN A 151 10.66 -10.62 -4.30
N ALA A 152 9.44 -10.19 -3.98
CA ALA A 152 8.22 -10.68 -4.64
C ALA A 152 8.25 -10.45 -6.15
N ARG A 153 8.79 -9.31 -6.62
CA ARG A 153 8.98 -9.02 -8.05
C ARG A 153 10.06 -9.88 -8.73
N GLN A 154 10.98 -10.44 -7.95
CA GLN A 154 12.06 -11.32 -8.43
C GLN A 154 11.72 -12.80 -8.33
N SER A 155 10.61 -13.13 -7.68
CA SER A 155 10.15 -14.49 -7.47
C SER A 155 9.11 -14.90 -8.54
N ASP A 156 8.60 -16.12 -8.47
CA ASP A 156 7.61 -16.68 -9.40
C ASP A 156 6.15 -16.40 -8.98
N VAL A 157 5.92 -15.51 -7.99
CA VAL A 157 4.56 -15.08 -7.61
C VAL A 157 3.84 -14.43 -8.79
N ASP A 158 2.63 -14.91 -9.10
CA ASP A 158 1.76 -14.29 -10.10
C ASP A 158 1.15 -12.98 -9.56
N LEU A 159 1.94 -11.91 -9.58
CA LEU A 159 1.58 -10.60 -9.03
C LEU A 159 0.41 -9.93 -9.76
N LEU A 160 0.13 -10.30 -11.01
CA LEU A 160 -1.03 -9.78 -11.75
C LEU A 160 -2.32 -10.42 -11.22
N ARG A 161 -2.34 -11.74 -11.10
CA ARG A 161 -3.49 -12.44 -10.52
C ARG A 161 -3.69 -12.08 -9.05
N LEU A 162 -2.60 -11.96 -8.29
CA LEU A 162 -2.69 -11.56 -6.89
C LEU A 162 -3.27 -10.14 -6.75
N ARG A 163 -2.96 -9.22 -7.67
CA ARG A 163 -3.57 -7.89 -7.70
C ARG A 163 -5.09 -7.95 -7.81
N GLU A 164 -5.61 -8.79 -8.70
CA GLU A 164 -7.06 -8.96 -8.89
C GLU A 164 -7.71 -9.44 -7.58
N GLN A 165 -7.11 -10.43 -6.92
CA GLN A 165 -7.59 -10.96 -5.64
C GLN A 165 -7.55 -9.91 -4.52
N LEU A 166 -6.45 -9.15 -4.42
CA LEU A 166 -6.31 -8.06 -3.47
C LEU A 166 -7.36 -6.97 -3.70
N ALA A 167 -7.57 -6.56 -4.96
CA ALA A 167 -8.55 -5.54 -5.33
C ALA A 167 -9.98 -5.97 -4.99
N ASP A 168 -10.37 -7.20 -5.38
CA ASP A 168 -11.70 -7.74 -5.07
C ASP A 168 -11.93 -7.83 -3.55
N ARG A 169 -10.91 -8.30 -2.81
CA ARG A 169 -11.01 -8.43 -1.35
C ARG A 169 -11.08 -7.07 -0.67
N LYS A 170 -10.29 -6.11 -1.14
CA LYS A 170 -10.30 -4.73 -0.67
C LYS A 170 -11.66 -4.09 -0.89
N GLU A 171 -12.24 -4.20 -2.08
CA GLU A 171 -13.57 -3.66 -2.39
C GLU A 171 -14.65 -4.24 -1.47
N GLN A 172 -14.59 -5.56 -1.20
CA GLN A 172 -15.51 -6.21 -0.26
C GLN A 172 -15.36 -5.64 1.17
N LEU A 173 -14.13 -5.46 1.64
CA LEU A 173 -13.85 -4.91 2.98
C LEU A 173 -14.28 -3.45 3.09
N GLU A 174 -14.02 -2.63 2.06
CA GLU A 174 -14.47 -1.25 2.00
C GLU A 174 -16.00 -1.16 2.04
N HIS A 175 -16.69 -2.01 1.30
CA HIS A 175 -18.16 -2.11 1.34
C HIS A 175 -18.67 -2.50 2.74
N ASP A 176 -18.06 -3.52 3.37
CA ASP A 176 -18.47 -3.99 4.70
C ASP A 176 -18.20 -2.97 5.80
N ALA A 177 -17.15 -2.16 5.66
CA ALA A 177 -16.85 -1.03 6.53
C ALA A 177 -17.78 0.17 6.32
N GLY A 178 -18.65 0.13 5.29
CA GLY A 178 -19.51 1.26 4.91
C GLY A 178 -18.72 2.43 4.31
N ALA A 179 -17.53 2.19 3.78
CA ALA A 179 -16.72 3.21 3.14
C ALA A 179 -17.43 3.71 1.87
N ALA A 180 -17.79 5.00 1.85
CA ALA A 180 -18.26 5.63 0.62
C ALA A 180 -17.05 6.08 -0.23
N PRO A 181 -17.05 5.88 -1.56
CA PRO A 181 -15.99 6.40 -2.41
C PRO A 181 -15.87 7.91 -2.24
N LEU A 182 -14.64 8.39 -2.04
CA LEU A 182 -14.31 9.80 -1.85
C LEU A 182 -14.99 10.65 -2.92
N ARG A 183 -16.05 11.38 -2.57
CA ARG A 183 -16.49 12.50 -3.38
C ARG A 183 -15.40 13.56 -3.30
N SER A 184 -14.58 13.66 -4.35
CA SER A 184 -13.79 14.86 -4.61
C SER A 184 -14.77 16.02 -4.84
N GLY A 185 -15.19 16.63 -3.74
CA GLY A 185 -16.12 17.74 -3.70
C GLY A 185 -15.38 18.98 -3.25
N THR A 186 -14.89 19.75 -4.21
CA THR A 186 -14.69 21.18 -4.04
C THR A 186 -15.95 21.76 -3.39
N ARG A 187 -15.85 22.19 -2.13
CA ARG A 187 -16.89 23.02 -1.50
C ARG A 187 -16.92 24.36 -2.24
N GLU A 188 -17.75 24.45 -3.26
CA GLU A 188 -18.21 25.75 -3.75
C GLU A 188 -19.10 26.37 -2.67
N ALA A 189 -18.71 27.57 -2.25
CA ALA A 189 -19.47 28.39 -1.33
C ALA A 189 -20.80 28.79 -1.95
N VAL A 190 -21.92 28.35 -1.34
CA VAL A 190 -23.22 28.99 -1.56
C VAL A 190 -23.54 29.80 -0.32
N GLY A 191 -23.36 31.11 -0.46
CA GLY A 191 -23.90 32.09 0.46
C GLY A 191 -25.41 32.21 0.26
N GLU A 192 -26.16 32.11 1.35
CA GLU A 192 -27.57 32.46 1.35
C GLU A 192 -27.77 33.74 2.17
N ARG A 193 -27.87 34.86 1.46
CA ARG A 193 -28.33 36.13 2.00
C ARG A 193 -29.84 36.05 2.13
N SER A 194 -30.34 36.00 3.36
CA SER A 194 -31.76 36.15 3.66
C SER A 194 -32.21 37.59 3.39
N ALA A 195 -33.22 37.72 2.53
CA ALA A 195 -33.91 38.97 2.25
C ALA A 195 -35.14 39.09 3.15
N ILE A 196 -35.34 40.25 3.79
CA ILE A 196 -36.69 40.77 4.07
C ILE A 196 -36.66 42.30 3.99
N GLY A 197 -37.25 42.85 2.93
CA GLY A 197 -37.95 44.15 2.92
C GLY A 197 -39.45 43.82 2.80
N LYS A 198 -40.45 44.63 3.13
CA LYS A 198 -40.70 46.09 3.30
C LYS A 198 -41.82 46.20 4.39
N ALA A 199 -42.37 47.34 4.84
CA ALA A 199 -42.68 48.60 4.18
C ALA A 199 -43.07 49.70 5.19
N ASP A 200 -42.79 50.95 4.79
CA ASP A 200 -43.44 52.18 5.22
C ASP A 200 -44.93 52.21 4.87
N SER A 201 -45.78 52.58 5.84
CA SER A 201 -46.82 53.64 5.81
C SER A 201 -47.80 53.47 6.97
#